data_AF-A0A8B6FZ81-F1
#
_entry.id   AF-A0A8B6FZ81-F1
#
_cell.length_a   1.000
_cell.length_b   1.000
_cell.length_c   1.000
_cell.angle_alpha   90.00
_cell.angle_beta   90.00
_cell.angle_gamma   90.00
#
_symmetry.space_group_name_H-M   'P 1'
#
loop_
_entity.id
_entity.type
_entity.pdbx_description
1 polymer ?
#
loop_
_entity_poly.entity_id
_entity_poly.type
_entity_poly.pdbx_seq_one_letter_code
_entity_poly.pdbx_strand_id
1 'polypeptide(L)'
;MSRPAVCVIISLLIILDHSDGIQTDMGPCAEMVMQAAERLVTLGKERANKTADDELKRQMESACEILDLSSSDLYIASQRVTASASKENKSRVITASKNVLQGTMKVLLVSDDYEVRRILAAAHTVSEAVGLLSHVDNMTDLLSRFKSFTDTTSILTSLANKRQKDLCQDRQREKIITALNLLKKSIPSISVALQSCIKYPSNAQAHVSKSYVINQVLSAVRDIVEAIENKFTEEDYLDVEEPGYFVSKIDQ
;
A
#
# COMPACT_ATOMS: atom_id res chain seq x y z
N MET A 1 19.37 -15.86 -13.39
CA MET A 1 18.23 -15.22 -12.70
C MET A 1 18.76 -14.66 -11.39
N SER A 2 18.64 -13.34 -11.17
CA SER A 2 19.15 -12.70 -9.95
C SER A 2 18.30 -13.14 -8.75
N ARG A 3 18.94 -13.62 -7.67
CA ARG A 3 18.22 -13.97 -6.43
C ARG A 3 17.76 -12.67 -5.73
N PRO A 4 16.53 -12.61 -5.19
CA PRO A 4 16.07 -11.45 -4.42
C PRO A 4 17.01 -11.18 -3.25
N ALA A 5 17.32 -9.90 -2.95
CA ALA A 5 18.21 -9.52 -1.86
C ALA A 5 17.78 -10.11 -0.50
N VAL A 6 16.47 -10.22 -0.27
CA VAL A 6 15.89 -10.87 0.92
C VAL A 6 16.27 -12.36 0.98
N CYS A 7 16.23 -13.08 -0.15
CA CYS A 7 16.67 -14.48 -0.21
C CYS A 7 18.17 -14.61 0.08
N VAL A 8 18.99 -13.63 -0.34
CA VAL A 8 20.43 -13.60 -0.05
C VAL A 8 20.67 -13.39 1.45
N ILE A 9 19.96 -12.46 2.09
CA ILE A 9 20.04 -12.21 3.53
C ILE A 9 19.62 -13.45 4.33
N ILE A 10 18.51 -14.10 3.96
CA ILE A 10 18.05 -15.33 4.61
C ILE A 10 19.08 -16.46 4.45
N SER A 11 19.67 -16.60 3.26
CA SER A 11 20.72 -17.59 3.01
C SER A 11 21.96 -17.32 3.88
N LEU A 12 22.38 -16.05 4.02
CA LEU A 12 23.49 -15.65 4.89
C LEU A 12 23.23 -15.99 6.36
N LEU A 13 22.01 -15.73 6.85
CA LEU A 13 21.62 -16.05 8.23
C LEU A 13 21.64 -17.56 8.50
N ILE A 14 21.11 -18.37 7.58
CA ILE A 14 21.12 -19.84 7.70
C ILE A 14 22.54 -20.38 7.69
N ILE A 15 23.42 -19.88 6.80
CA ILE A 15 24.82 -20.28 6.73
C ILE A 15 25.52 -19.96 8.06
N LEU A 16 25.31 -18.77 8.63
CA LEU A 16 25.97 -18.38 9.88
C LEU A 16 25.47 -19.15 11.11
N ASP A 17 24.23 -19.63 11.10
CA ASP A 17 23.61 -20.37 12.20
C ASP A 17 23.96 -21.86 12.18
N HIS A 18 24.11 -22.47 11.00
CA HIS A 18 24.29 -23.93 10.85
C HIS A 18 25.73 -24.38 10.55
N SER A 19 26.67 -23.46 10.29
CA SER A 19 28.03 -23.85 9.89
C SER A 19 29.06 -23.77 11.01
N ASP A 20 29.39 -24.93 11.56
CA ASP A 20 30.61 -25.20 12.33
C ASP A 20 31.87 -25.32 11.43
N GLY A 21 31.83 -24.85 10.18
CA GLY A 21 33.02 -24.91 9.32
C GLY A 21 32.86 -24.64 7.82
N ILE A 22 31.76 -24.07 7.33
CA ILE A 22 31.62 -23.78 5.89
C ILE A 22 32.14 -22.37 5.60
N GLN A 23 33.36 -22.33 5.07
CA GLN A 23 34.04 -21.15 4.55
C GLN A 23 33.37 -20.71 3.23
N THR A 24 32.45 -19.75 3.32
CA THR A 24 31.96 -19.01 2.15
C THR A 24 32.36 -17.55 2.32
N ASP A 25 33.11 -17.01 1.36
CA ASP A 25 33.37 -15.57 1.31
C ASP A 25 32.04 -14.83 1.19
N MET A 26 31.66 -14.11 2.25
CA MET A 26 30.39 -13.38 2.34
C MET A 26 30.48 -11.99 1.70
N GLY A 27 31.68 -11.54 1.30
CA GLY A 27 31.91 -10.24 0.69
C GLY A 27 31.01 -9.99 -0.53
N PRO A 28 31.02 -10.87 -1.55
CA PRO A 28 30.19 -10.70 -2.74
C PRO A 28 28.68 -10.68 -2.44
N CYS A 29 28.21 -11.50 -1.50
CA CYS A 29 26.80 -11.51 -1.11
C CYS A 29 26.39 -10.22 -0.39
N ALA A 30 27.24 -9.73 0.53
CA ALA A 30 26.99 -8.49 1.24
C ALA A 30 27.05 -7.27 0.30
N GLU A 31 27.95 -7.27 -0.67
CA GLU A 31 28.02 -6.24 -1.71
C GLU A 31 26.73 -6.19 -2.56
N MET A 32 26.21 -7.35 -2.97
CA MET A 32 24.93 -7.42 -3.68
C MET A 32 23.78 -6.85 -2.86
N VAL A 33 23.75 -7.13 -1.55
CA VAL A 33 22.74 -6.58 -0.63
C VAL A 33 22.89 -5.06 -0.50
N MET A 34 24.13 -4.57 -0.39
CA MET A 34 24.43 -3.14 -0.33
C MET A 34 23.96 -2.41 -1.58
N GLN A 35 24.32 -2.89 -2.78
CA GLN A 35 23.88 -2.30 -4.04
C GLN A 35 22.35 -2.32 -4.21
N ALA A 36 21.68 -3.37 -3.74
CA ALA A 36 20.22 -3.44 -3.75
C ALA A 36 19.59 -2.41 -2.78
N ALA A 37 20.18 -2.26 -1.59
CA ALA A 37 19.77 -1.27 -0.59
C ALA A 37 19.96 0.16 -1.11
N GLU A 38 21.09 0.48 -1.73
CA GLU A 38 21.37 1.80 -2.34
C GLU A 38 20.33 2.17 -3.41
N ARG A 39 19.94 1.22 -4.27
CA ARG A 39 18.87 1.42 -5.26
C ARG A 39 17.53 1.70 -4.60
N LEU A 40 17.18 0.94 -3.55
CA LEU A 40 15.95 1.14 -2.81
C LEU A 40 15.94 2.52 -2.10
N VAL A 41 17.05 2.91 -1.50
CA VAL A 41 17.23 4.23 -0.87
C VAL A 41 17.07 5.35 -1.89
N THR A 42 17.69 5.21 -3.07
CA THR A 42 17.58 6.19 -4.15
C THR A 42 16.13 6.35 -4.60
N LEU A 43 15.43 5.23 -4.87
CA LEU A 43 14.02 5.25 -5.25
C LEU A 43 13.12 5.83 -4.15
N GLY A 44 13.39 5.50 -2.89
CA GLY A 44 12.67 6.04 -1.73
C GLY A 44 12.80 7.56 -1.63
N LYS A 45 14.03 8.07 -1.67
CA LYS A 45 14.34 9.52 -1.64
C LYS A 45 13.72 10.26 -2.84
N GLU A 46 13.83 9.71 -4.05
CA GLU A 46 13.20 10.30 -5.24
C GLU A 46 11.68 10.39 -5.11
N ARG A 47 11.05 9.34 -4.59
CA ARG A 47 9.60 9.31 -4.40
C ARG A 47 9.14 10.33 -3.35
N ALA A 48 9.86 10.44 -2.25
CA ALA A 48 9.63 11.46 -1.22
C ALA A 48 9.75 12.89 -1.77
N ASN A 49 10.74 13.15 -2.62
CA ASN A 49 10.96 14.49 -3.19
C ASN A 49 9.89 14.92 -4.21
N LYS A 50 9.20 13.97 -4.85
CA LYS A 50 8.16 14.25 -5.87
C LYS A 50 6.78 14.52 -5.28
N THR A 51 6.59 14.37 -3.96
CA THR A 51 5.30 14.56 -3.30
C THR A 51 5.26 15.81 -2.44
N ALA A 52 4.04 16.28 -2.14
CA ALA A 52 3.80 17.31 -1.12
C ALA A 52 3.53 16.72 0.27
N ASP A 53 3.45 15.39 0.42
CA ASP A 53 3.21 14.71 1.70
C ASP A 53 4.45 14.80 2.60
N ASP A 54 4.40 15.68 3.61
CA ASP A 54 5.49 15.90 4.56
C ASP A 54 5.73 14.71 5.49
N GLU A 55 4.72 13.87 5.72
CA GLU A 55 4.87 12.64 6.51
C GLU A 55 5.72 11.62 5.76
N LEU A 56 5.45 11.42 4.47
CA LEU A 56 6.26 10.56 3.60
C LEU A 56 7.69 11.10 3.54
N LYS A 57 7.90 12.40 3.35
CA LYS A 57 9.25 12.98 3.30
C LYS A 57 10.06 12.64 4.55
N ARG A 58 9.51 12.97 5.72
CA ARG A 58 10.18 12.78 7.01
C ARG A 58 10.43 11.30 7.33
N GLN A 59 9.42 10.46 7.16
CA GLN A 59 9.53 9.04 7.50
C GLN A 59 10.44 8.29 6.51
N MET A 60 10.37 8.62 5.22
CA MET A 60 11.19 7.99 4.19
C MET A 60 12.66 8.37 4.33
N GLU A 61 12.97 9.64 4.62
CA GLU A 61 14.34 10.09 4.91
C GLU A 61 14.98 9.27 6.03
N SER A 62 14.30 9.20 7.19
CA SER A 62 14.75 8.38 8.32
C SER A 62 14.89 6.89 7.98
N ALA A 63 13.93 6.32 7.25
CA ALA A 63 13.97 4.91 6.88
C ALA A 63 15.12 4.59 5.92
N CYS A 64 15.37 5.48 4.95
CA CYS A 64 16.46 5.37 4.00
C CYS A 64 17.84 5.50 4.67
N GLU A 65 18.02 6.45 5.59
CA GLU A 65 19.27 6.58 6.35
C GLU A 65 19.60 5.33 7.17
N ILE A 66 18.60 4.77 7.86
CA ILE A 66 18.79 3.53 8.63
C ILE A 66 19.20 2.37 7.71
N LEU A 67 18.56 2.23 6.55
CA LEU A 67 18.88 1.18 5.59
C LEU A 67 20.30 1.32 5.01
N ASP A 68 20.70 2.55 4.68
CA ASP A 68 22.02 2.88 4.11
C ASP A 68 23.17 2.60 5.09
N LEU A 69 22.99 3.00 6.36
CA LEU A 69 23.95 2.68 7.42
C LEU A 69 24.01 1.17 7.68
N SER A 70 22.86 0.51 7.76
CA SER A 70 22.78 -0.92 8.05
C SER A 70 23.42 -1.78 6.94
N SER A 71 23.26 -1.39 5.68
CA SER A 71 23.84 -2.11 4.54
C SER A 71 25.35 -1.95 4.46
N SER A 72 25.85 -0.74 4.75
CA SER A 72 27.29 -0.46 4.89
C SER A 72 27.91 -1.25 6.05
N ASP A 73 27.23 -1.29 7.20
CA ASP A 73 27.66 -2.07 8.36
C ASP A 73 27.73 -3.57 8.06
N LEU A 74 26.75 -4.10 7.31
CA LEU A 74 26.75 -5.49 6.87
C LEU A 74 27.96 -5.79 5.96
N TYR A 75 28.26 -4.91 5.01
CA TYR A 75 29.38 -5.07 4.10
C TYR A 75 30.74 -5.01 4.83
N ILE A 76 30.89 -4.09 5.80
CA ILE A 76 32.12 -4.00 6.60
C ILE A 76 32.25 -5.23 7.53
N ALA A 77 31.14 -5.67 8.14
CA ALA A 77 31.14 -6.82 9.01
C ALA A 77 31.45 -8.12 8.25
N SER A 78 30.95 -8.28 7.02
CA SER A 78 31.18 -9.48 6.21
C SER A 78 32.65 -9.62 5.79
N GLN A 79 33.34 -8.51 5.50
CA GLN A 79 34.78 -8.51 5.19
C GLN A 79 35.65 -8.99 6.36
N ARG A 80 35.14 -8.89 7.60
CA ARG A 80 35.86 -9.30 8.83
C ARG A 80 35.59 -10.75 9.22
N VAL A 81 34.70 -11.44 8.51
CA VAL A 81 34.40 -12.85 8.77
C VAL A 81 35.26 -13.72 7.86
N THR A 82 36.29 -14.31 8.44
CA THR A 82 37.15 -15.32 7.82
C THR A 82 36.80 -16.72 8.34
N ALA A 83 37.47 -17.76 7.83
CA ALA A 83 37.27 -19.15 8.25
C ALA A 83 37.46 -19.39 9.77
N SER A 84 38.24 -18.53 10.45
CA SER A 84 38.50 -18.59 11.89
C SER A 84 37.79 -17.47 12.68
N ALA A 85 36.73 -16.88 12.12
CA ALA A 85 36.03 -15.76 12.74
C ALA A 85 35.50 -16.10 14.15
N SER A 86 35.73 -15.19 15.09
CA SER A 86 35.21 -15.29 16.45
C SER A 86 33.68 -15.32 16.45
N LYS A 87 33.09 -15.89 17.52
CA LYS A 87 31.65 -15.85 17.77
C LYS A 87 31.11 -14.41 17.73
N GLU A 88 31.91 -13.45 18.18
CA GLU A 88 31.60 -12.02 18.12
C GLU A 88 31.46 -11.51 16.68
N ASN A 89 32.42 -11.82 15.79
CA ASN A 89 32.35 -11.41 14.38
C ASN A 89 31.14 -12.01 13.66
N LYS A 90 30.82 -13.29 13.94
CA LYS A 90 29.59 -13.92 13.41
C LYS A 90 28.33 -13.22 13.92
N SER A 91 28.26 -12.92 15.22
CA SER A 91 27.13 -12.20 15.83
C SER A 91 26.92 -10.79 15.25
N ARG A 92 28.01 -10.09 14.92
CA ARG A 92 27.95 -8.79 14.25
C ARG A 92 27.30 -8.87 12.87
N VAL A 93 27.67 -9.85 12.04
CA VAL A 93 27.06 -10.03 10.72
C VAL A 93 25.58 -10.40 10.83
N ILE A 94 25.20 -11.26 11.78
CA ILE A 94 23.80 -11.59 12.05
C ILE A 94 23.01 -10.34 12.43
N THR A 95 23.56 -9.51 13.32
CA THR A 95 22.92 -8.27 13.77
C THR A 95 22.77 -7.28 12.62
N ALA A 96 23.83 -7.06 11.84
CA ALA A 96 23.77 -6.18 10.66
C ALA A 96 22.76 -6.67 9.62
N SER A 97 22.70 -7.98 9.38
CA SER A 97 21.72 -8.60 8.47
C SER A 97 20.28 -8.35 8.92
N LYS A 98 20.00 -8.48 10.23
CA LYS A 98 18.69 -8.15 10.81
C LYS A 98 18.36 -6.68 10.64
N ASN A 99 19.32 -5.78 10.86
CA ASN A 99 19.13 -4.35 10.70
C ASN A 99 18.80 -3.97 9.25
N VAL A 100 19.47 -4.58 8.26
CA VAL A 100 19.14 -4.38 6.83
C VAL A 100 17.73 -4.82 6.53
N LEU A 101 17.30 -5.99 7.04
CA LEU A 101 15.93 -6.48 6.84
C LEU A 101 14.90 -5.53 7.46
N GLN A 102 15.15 -5.05 8.69
CA GLN A 102 14.29 -4.09 9.37
C GLN A 102 14.23 -2.74 8.65
N GLY A 103 15.38 -2.21 8.20
CA GLY A 103 15.45 -0.97 7.41
C GLY A 103 14.69 -1.09 6.09
N THR A 104 14.85 -2.22 5.40
CA THR A 104 14.11 -2.53 4.17
C THR A 104 12.61 -2.56 4.43
N MET A 105 12.18 -3.28 5.47
CA MET A 105 10.77 -3.34 5.87
C MET A 105 10.22 -1.94 6.18
N LYS A 106 10.98 -1.11 6.90
CA LYS A 106 10.56 0.25 7.25
C LYS A 106 10.33 1.10 5.99
N VAL A 107 11.23 1.04 5.00
CA VAL A 107 11.04 1.75 3.72
C VAL A 107 9.77 1.29 3.00
N LEU A 108 9.50 -0.02 2.97
CA LEU A 108 8.31 -0.57 2.33
C LEU A 108 7.02 -0.17 3.05
N LEU A 109 7.00 -0.24 4.39
CA LEU A 109 5.84 0.15 5.20
C LEU A 109 5.52 1.64 5.05
N VAL A 110 6.54 2.51 5.09
CA VAL A 110 6.36 3.95 4.87
C VAL A 110 5.78 4.22 3.47
N SER A 111 6.25 3.49 2.46
CA SER A 111 5.69 3.59 1.11
C SER A 111 4.24 3.08 1.02
N ASP A 112 3.88 2.03 1.76
CA ASP A 112 2.52 1.49 1.80
C ASP A 112 1.56 2.48 2.46
N ASP A 113 1.93 3.00 3.63
CA ASP A 113 1.13 3.95 4.38
C ASP A 113 0.88 5.23 3.58
N TYR A 114 1.86 5.67 2.77
CA TYR A 114 1.67 6.77 1.83
C TYR A 114 0.63 6.45 0.74
N GLU A 115 0.67 5.27 0.14
CA GLU A 115 -0.34 4.89 -0.87
C GLU A 115 -1.74 4.82 -0.25
N VAL A 116 -1.87 4.34 1.00
CA VAL A 116 -3.14 4.38 1.75
C VAL A 116 -3.62 5.81 1.92
N ARG A 117 -2.78 6.72 2.45
CA ARG A 117 -3.15 8.14 2.63
C ARG A 117 -3.60 8.80 1.34
N ARG A 118 -2.96 8.49 0.21
CA ARG A 118 -3.38 9.01 -1.10
C ARG A 118 -4.78 8.57 -1.49
N ILE A 119 -5.14 7.32 -1.21
CA ILE A 119 -6.49 6.81 -1.51
C ILE A 119 -7.52 7.52 -0.62
N LEU A 120 -7.22 7.68 0.67
CA LEU A 120 -8.09 8.39 1.62
C LEU A 120 -8.29 9.87 1.21
N ALA A 121 -7.22 10.56 0.81
CA ALA A 121 -7.31 11.92 0.32
C ALA A 121 -8.15 12.02 -0.98
N ALA A 122 -8.00 11.07 -1.89
CA ALA A 122 -8.83 11.01 -3.10
C ALA A 122 -10.31 10.75 -2.76
N ALA A 123 -10.59 9.87 -1.79
CA ALA A 123 -11.94 9.59 -1.31
C ALA A 123 -12.58 10.85 -0.71
N HIS A 124 -11.86 11.58 0.15
CA HIS A 124 -12.31 12.86 0.70
C HIS A 124 -12.64 13.87 -0.41
N THR A 125 -11.76 14.01 -1.40
CA THR A 125 -11.97 14.92 -2.54
C THR A 125 -13.24 14.58 -3.32
N VAL A 126 -13.55 13.29 -3.50
CA VAL A 126 -14.81 12.85 -4.13
C VAL A 126 -16.02 13.22 -3.25
N SER A 127 -15.95 13.01 -1.94
CA SER A 127 -17.02 13.40 -1.01
C SER A 127 -17.30 14.91 -1.05
N GLU A 128 -16.25 15.74 -1.11
CA GLU A 128 -16.38 17.19 -1.28
C GLU A 128 -17.02 17.57 -2.62
N ALA A 129 -16.57 16.93 -3.72
CA ALA A 129 -17.14 17.16 -5.05
C ALA A 129 -18.64 16.80 -5.12
N VAL A 130 -19.04 15.70 -4.47
CA VAL A 130 -20.46 15.31 -4.33
C VAL A 130 -21.23 16.33 -3.48
N GLY A 131 -20.61 16.85 -2.41
CA GLY A 131 -21.16 17.94 -1.62
C GLY A 131 -21.48 19.17 -2.48
N LEU A 132 -20.54 19.63 -3.31
CA LEU A 132 -20.76 20.75 -4.22
C LEU A 132 -21.79 20.46 -5.31
N LEU A 133 -21.84 19.22 -5.81
CA LEU A 133 -22.85 18.77 -6.79
C LEU A 133 -24.27 18.80 -6.24
N SER A 134 -24.46 18.48 -4.95
CA SER A 134 -25.78 18.39 -4.33
C SER A 134 -26.56 19.71 -4.29
N HIS A 135 -25.83 20.84 -4.37
CA HIS A 135 -26.32 22.22 -4.30
C HIS A 135 -26.47 22.89 -5.66
N VAL A 136 -26.33 22.16 -6.77
CA VAL A 136 -26.50 22.73 -8.12
C VAL A 136 -27.97 22.98 -8.43
N ASP A 137 -28.27 24.15 -8.99
CA ASP A 137 -29.60 24.60 -9.40
C ASP A 137 -29.71 24.97 -10.89
N ASN A 138 -28.60 25.00 -11.64
CA ASN A 138 -28.55 25.37 -13.04
C ASN A 138 -27.64 24.43 -13.87
N MET A 139 -27.90 24.37 -15.19
CA MET A 139 -27.22 23.42 -16.07
C MET A 139 -25.73 23.74 -16.27
N THR A 140 -25.35 25.01 -16.26
CA THR A 140 -23.95 25.43 -16.45
C THR A 140 -23.07 24.95 -15.29
N ASP A 141 -23.53 25.18 -14.06
CA ASP A 141 -22.85 24.69 -12.85
C ASP A 141 -22.86 23.18 -12.78
N LEU A 142 -23.94 22.53 -13.23
CA LEU A 142 -24.00 21.06 -13.31
C LEU A 142 -22.86 20.52 -14.17
N LEU A 143 -22.70 21.02 -15.39
CA LEU A 143 -21.66 20.54 -16.32
C LEU A 143 -20.26 20.74 -15.75
N SER A 144 -19.99 21.91 -15.15
CA SER A 144 -18.69 22.22 -14.55
C SER A 144 -18.37 21.33 -13.33
N ARG A 145 -19.30 21.23 -12.37
CA ARG A 145 -19.09 20.43 -11.15
C ARG A 145 -19.12 18.93 -11.43
N PHE A 146 -19.94 18.49 -12.38
CA PHE A 146 -19.99 17.08 -12.76
C PHE A 146 -18.68 16.63 -13.40
N LYS A 147 -18.04 17.48 -14.21
CA LYS A 147 -16.69 17.22 -14.72
C LYS A 147 -15.67 17.03 -13.57
N SER A 148 -15.64 17.95 -12.61
CA SER A 148 -14.75 17.85 -11.43
C SER A 148 -15.01 16.56 -10.63
N PHE A 149 -16.28 16.20 -10.44
CA PHE A 149 -16.67 14.95 -9.78
C PHE A 149 -16.19 13.72 -10.56
N THR A 150 -16.36 13.67 -11.88
CA THR A 150 -15.90 12.52 -12.68
C THR A 150 -14.38 12.41 -12.69
N ASP A 151 -13.67 13.54 -12.75
CA ASP A 151 -12.20 13.57 -12.76
C ASP A 151 -11.64 13.05 -11.42
N THR A 152 -12.16 13.53 -10.29
CA THR A 152 -11.78 13.08 -8.94
C THR A 152 -12.18 11.61 -8.69
N THR A 153 -13.35 11.19 -9.15
CA THR A 153 -13.82 9.79 -9.04
C THR A 153 -12.95 8.83 -9.85
N SER A 154 -12.44 9.27 -11.01
CA SER A 154 -11.52 8.49 -11.83
C SER A 154 -10.19 8.23 -11.11
N ILE A 155 -9.66 9.26 -10.42
CA ILE A 155 -8.45 9.14 -9.60
C ILE A 155 -8.65 8.12 -8.47
N LEU A 156 -9.72 8.27 -7.68
CA LEU A 156 -10.06 7.32 -6.61
C LEU A 156 -10.19 5.89 -7.15
N THR A 157 -10.92 5.73 -8.26
CA THR A 157 -11.14 4.43 -8.90
C THR A 157 -9.81 3.79 -9.33
N SER A 158 -8.90 4.56 -9.91
CA SER A 158 -7.59 4.07 -10.32
C SER A 158 -6.75 3.59 -9.13
N LEU A 159 -6.68 4.41 -8.08
CA LEU A 159 -5.89 4.09 -6.87
C LEU A 159 -6.45 2.87 -6.13
N ALA A 160 -7.77 2.80 -5.94
CA ALA A 160 -8.42 1.67 -5.28
C ALA A 160 -8.31 0.37 -6.11
N ASN A 161 -8.40 0.45 -7.44
CA ASN A 161 -8.18 -0.71 -8.32
C ASN A 161 -6.74 -1.23 -8.27
N LYS A 162 -5.76 -0.36 -8.06
CA LYS A 162 -4.38 -0.79 -7.81
C LYS A 162 -4.28 -1.46 -6.45
N ARG A 163 -4.81 -0.83 -5.38
CA ARG A 163 -4.78 -1.37 -4.01
C ARG A 163 -5.37 -2.77 -3.92
N GLN A 164 -6.53 -3.05 -4.52
CA GLN A 164 -7.12 -4.40 -4.45
C GLN A 164 -6.28 -5.48 -5.15
N LYS A 165 -5.38 -5.13 -6.07
CA LYS A 165 -4.45 -6.11 -6.66
C LYS A 165 -3.26 -6.39 -5.76
N ASP A 166 -2.90 -5.41 -4.93
CA ASP A 166 -1.76 -5.48 -4.01
C ASP A 166 -2.14 -6.13 -2.67
N LEU A 167 -3.42 -6.19 -2.32
CA LEU A 167 -3.92 -6.84 -1.11
C LEU A 167 -3.83 -8.37 -1.20
N CYS A 168 -3.46 -9.02 -0.10
CA CYS A 168 -3.44 -10.48 0.00
C CYS A 168 -4.80 -11.08 0.40
N GLN A 169 -5.64 -10.34 1.13
CA GLN A 169 -6.89 -10.86 1.67
C GLN A 169 -8.05 -10.72 0.69
N ASP A 170 -8.62 -11.83 0.22
CA ASP A 170 -9.71 -11.83 -0.77
C ASP A 170 -10.97 -11.12 -0.29
N ARG A 171 -11.34 -11.27 0.98
CA ARG A 171 -12.51 -10.57 1.56
C ARG A 171 -12.39 -9.05 1.44
N GLN A 172 -11.21 -8.48 1.67
CA GLN A 172 -10.98 -7.04 1.54
C GLN A 172 -11.03 -6.60 0.08
N ARG A 173 -10.43 -7.40 -0.82
CA ARG A 173 -10.45 -7.16 -2.26
C ARG A 173 -11.87 -7.09 -2.79
N GLU A 174 -12.72 -8.05 -2.42
CA GLU A 174 -14.13 -8.11 -2.83
C GLU A 174 -14.95 -6.92 -2.34
N LYS A 175 -14.71 -6.44 -1.11
CA LYS A 175 -15.35 -5.22 -0.60
C LYS A 175 -15.00 -4.01 -1.48
N ILE A 176 -13.73 -3.82 -1.82
CA ILE A 176 -13.27 -2.73 -2.69
C ILE A 176 -13.89 -2.86 -4.09
N ILE A 177 -13.88 -4.06 -4.68
CA ILE A 177 -14.45 -4.30 -6.01
C ILE A 177 -15.95 -3.98 -6.04
N THR A 178 -16.69 -4.44 -5.03
CA THR A 178 -18.14 -4.21 -4.91
C THR A 178 -18.44 -2.71 -4.79
N ALA A 179 -17.73 -2.01 -3.91
CA ALA A 179 -17.89 -0.58 -3.71
C ALA A 179 -17.52 0.24 -4.96
N LEU A 180 -16.44 -0.13 -5.68
CA LEU A 180 -16.08 0.48 -6.95
C LEU A 180 -17.14 0.25 -8.04
N ASN A 181 -17.75 -0.92 -8.08
CA ASN A 181 -18.84 -1.22 -9.03
C ASN A 181 -20.09 -0.39 -8.71
N LEU A 182 -20.42 -0.23 -7.43
CA LEU A 182 -21.51 0.63 -6.99
C LEU A 182 -21.24 2.09 -7.40
N LEU A 183 -20.06 2.61 -7.07
CA LEU A 183 -19.64 3.97 -7.42
C LEU A 183 -19.77 4.23 -8.93
N LYS A 184 -19.25 3.34 -9.77
CA LYS A 184 -19.34 3.45 -11.24
C LYS A 184 -20.78 3.47 -11.75
N LYS A 185 -21.66 2.62 -11.19
CA LYS A 185 -23.08 2.57 -11.56
C LYS A 185 -23.84 3.83 -11.15
N SER A 186 -23.44 4.48 -10.06
CA SER A 186 -24.09 5.69 -9.55
C SER A 186 -23.73 6.97 -10.33
N ILE A 187 -22.60 7.00 -11.06
CA ILE A 187 -22.19 8.17 -11.88
C ILE A 187 -23.25 8.61 -12.92
N PRO A 188 -23.78 7.72 -13.80
CA PRO A 188 -24.84 8.15 -14.71
C PRO A 188 -26.14 8.50 -13.97
N SER A 189 -26.46 7.79 -12.89
CA SER A 189 -27.67 8.05 -12.09
C SER A 189 -27.66 9.43 -11.43
N ILE A 190 -26.51 9.91 -10.94
CA ILE A 190 -26.43 11.22 -10.28
C ILE A 190 -26.64 12.35 -11.30
N SER A 191 -26.13 12.18 -12.52
CA SER A 191 -26.37 13.11 -13.63
C SER A 191 -27.86 13.24 -13.95
N VAL A 192 -28.56 12.11 -14.14
CA VAL A 192 -29.99 12.10 -14.44
C VAL A 192 -30.83 12.72 -13.31
N ALA A 193 -30.52 12.36 -12.06
CA ALA A 193 -31.25 12.89 -10.90
C ALA A 193 -31.08 14.40 -10.73
N LEU A 194 -29.87 14.93 -10.93
CA LEU A 194 -29.58 16.37 -10.89
C LEU A 194 -30.27 17.12 -12.04
N GLN A 195 -30.20 16.60 -13.27
CA GLN A 195 -30.91 17.20 -14.42
C GLN A 195 -32.43 17.25 -14.18
N SER A 196 -33.00 16.20 -13.60
CA SER A 196 -34.42 16.16 -13.25
C SER A 196 -34.80 17.22 -12.21
N CYS A 197 -33.97 17.42 -11.17
CA CYS A 197 -34.19 18.47 -10.17
C CYS A 197 -34.12 19.88 -10.76
N ILE A 198 -33.18 20.12 -11.67
CA ILE A 198 -33.05 21.43 -12.36
C ILE A 198 -34.26 21.67 -13.27
N LYS A 199 -34.70 20.65 -14.02
CA LYS A 199 -35.83 20.76 -14.95
C LYS A 199 -37.17 20.89 -14.24
N TYR A 200 -37.33 20.24 -13.08
CA TYR A 200 -38.58 20.23 -12.32
C TYR A 200 -38.34 20.58 -10.82
N PRO A 201 -38.05 21.84 -10.48
CA PRO A 201 -37.65 22.23 -9.13
C PRO A 201 -38.70 21.95 -8.05
N SER A 202 -39.99 22.00 -8.39
CA SER A 202 -41.10 21.75 -7.46
C SER A 202 -41.45 20.25 -7.32
N ASN A 203 -40.77 19.35 -8.05
CA ASN A 203 -41.07 17.93 -8.01
C ASN A 203 -40.36 17.25 -6.82
N ALA A 204 -41.14 16.92 -5.79
CA ALA A 204 -40.63 16.23 -4.59
C ALA A 204 -39.93 14.89 -4.92
N GLN A 205 -40.42 14.13 -5.91
CA GLN A 205 -39.80 12.85 -6.29
C GLN A 205 -38.42 13.03 -6.93
N ALA A 206 -38.21 14.13 -7.65
CA ALA A 206 -36.89 14.46 -8.20
C ALA A 206 -35.87 14.68 -7.07
N HIS A 207 -36.26 15.42 -6.02
CA HIS A 207 -35.39 15.68 -4.86
C HIS A 207 -35.10 14.42 -4.04
N VAL A 208 -36.09 13.53 -3.86
CA VAL A 208 -35.90 12.22 -3.21
C VAL A 208 -34.92 11.37 -4.02
N SER A 209 -35.09 11.30 -5.35
CA SER A 209 -34.19 10.58 -6.24
C SER A 209 -32.76 11.12 -6.19
N LYS A 210 -32.59 12.45 -6.22
CA LYS A 210 -31.27 13.12 -6.05
C LYS A 210 -30.62 12.72 -4.73
N SER A 211 -31.36 12.80 -3.63
CA SER A 211 -30.85 12.48 -2.29
C SER A 211 -30.44 11.02 -2.18
N TYR A 212 -31.25 10.10 -2.72
CA TYR A 212 -30.95 8.68 -2.75
C TYR A 212 -29.63 8.38 -3.48
N VAL A 213 -29.45 8.91 -4.69
CA VAL A 213 -28.24 8.63 -5.49
C VAL A 213 -27.01 9.27 -4.87
N ILE A 214 -27.11 10.48 -4.30
CA ILE A 214 -26.01 11.11 -3.56
C ILE A 214 -25.57 10.22 -2.40
N ASN A 215 -26.52 9.73 -1.59
CA ASN A 215 -26.22 8.84 -0.48
C ASN A 215 -25.60 7.53 -0.95
N GLN A 216 -26.03 7.00 -2.10
CA GLN A 216 -25.43 5.80 -2.69
C GLN A 216 -23.96 6.01 -3.08
N VAL A 217 -23.63 7.16 -3.68
CA VAL A 217 -22.23 7.51 -4.01
C VAL A 217 -21.41 7.66 -2.73
N LEU A 218 -21.91 8.39 -1.73
CA LEU A 218 -21.19 8.60 -0.47
C LEU A 218 -21.00 7.29 0.32
N SER A 219 -21.98 6.38 0.28
CA SER A 219 -21.85 5.04 0.85
C SER A 219 -20.75 4.26 0.15
N ALA A 220 -20.74 4.24 -1.19
CA ALA A 220 -19.70 3.53 -1.94
C ALA A 220 -18.29 4.06 -1.64
N VAL A 221 -18.13 5.38 -1.50
CA VAL A 221 -16.85 5.99 -1.11
C VAL A 221 -16.46 5.58 0.31
N ARG A 222 -17.41 5.54 1.25
CA ARG A 222 -17.17 5.09 2.62
C ARG A 222 -16.76 3.62 2.68
N ASP A 223 -17.44 2.76 1.92
CA ASP A 223 -17.11 1.34 1.87
C ASP A 223 -15.68 1.10 1.33
N ILE A 224 -15.22 1.92 0.38
CA ILE A 224 -13.82 1.91 -0.09
C ILE A 224 -12.86 2.29 1.04
N VAL A 225 -13.16 3.37 1.77
CA VAL A 225 -12.34 3.84 2.90
C VAL A 225 -12.26 2.77 3.97
N GLU A 226 -13.39 2.24 4.43
CA GLU A 226 -13.46 1.20 5.46
C GLU A 226 -12.71 -0.07 5.04
N ALA A 227 -12.81 -0.49 3.77
CA ALA A 227 -12.09 -1.67 3.29
C ALA A 227 -10.57 -1.47 3.23
N ILE A 228 -10.09 -0.22 3.11
CA ILE A 228 -8.67 0.12 3.05
C ILE A 228 -8.08 0.35 4.44
N GLU A 229 -8.85 0.97 5.35
CA GLU A 229 -8.42 1.27 6.72
C GLU A 229 -8.47 0.05 7.65
N ASN A 230 -9.34 -0.93 7.39
CA ASN A 230 -9.41 -2.16 8.16
C ASN A 230 -8.12 -2.98 7.98
N LYS A 231 -7.06 -2.65 8.72
CA LYS A 231 -5.89 -3.49 8.88
C LYS A 231 -6.21 -4.52 9.98
N PHE A 232 -6.65 -5.71 9.57
CA PHE A 232 -6.85 -6.90 10.41
C PHE A 232 -7.89 -6.76 11.53
N THR A 233 -9.06 -7.37 11.34
CA THR A 233 -10.00 -7.66 12.43
C THR A 233 -9.66 -9.01 13.07
N GLU A 234 -10.00 -9.24 14.34
CA GLU A 234 -9.81 -10.55 15.00
C GLU A 234 -10.48 -11.71 14.24
N GLU A 235 -11.52 -11.42 13.43
CA GLU A 235 -12.15 -12.38 12.51
C GLU A 235 -11.20 -12.87 11.41
N ASP A 236 -10.17 -12.11 11.03
CA ASP A 236 -9.20 -12.49 9.99
C ASP A 236 -8.18 -13.53 10.50
N TYR A 237 -8.09 -13.78 11.82
CA TYR A 237 -7.34 -14.90 12.39
C TYR A 237 -8.05 -16.25 12.18
N LEU A 238 -9.37 -16.25 11.94
CA LEU A 238 -10.14 -17.47 11.70
C LEU A 238 -10.01 -17.98 10.26
N ASP A 239 -9.49 -17.15 9.34
CA ASP A 239 -9.24 -17.47 7.93
C ASP A 239 -7.77 -17.84 7.65
N VAL A 240 -6.91 -17.88 8.68
CA VAL A 240 -5.59 -18.50 8.55
C VAL A 240 -5.84 -20.01 8.51
N GLU A 241 -5.75 -20.62 7.33
CA GLU A 241 -5.67 -22.07 7.17
C GLU A 241 -4.77 -22.65 8.27
N GLU A 242 -5.34 -23.48 9.15
CA GLU A 242 -4.64 -24.06 10.27
C GLU A 242 -3.29 -24.64 9.81
N PRO A 243 -2.18 -24.38 10.54
CA PRO A 243 -0.91 -25.05 10.26
C PRO A 243 -1.09 -26.56 10.42
N GLY A 244 -1.27 -27.26 9.28
CA GLY A 244 -1.63 -28.68 9.23
C GLY A 244 -2.52 -29.06 8.03
N TYR A 245 -3.18 -28.09 7.38
CA TYR A 245 -4.08 -28.36 6.25
C TYR A 245 -3.40 -29.07 5.07
N PHE A 246 -2.13 -28.74 4.79
CA PHE A 246 -1.33 -29.46 3.77
C PHE A 246 -1.05 -30.92 4.11
N VAL A 247 -0.91 -31.28 5.38
CA VAL A 247 -0.61 -32.66 5.81
C VAL A 247 -1.85 -33.55 5.62
N SER A 248 -3.04 -33.01 5.86
CA SER A 248 -4.32 -33.74 5.70
C SER A 248 -4.67 -34.14 4.26
N LYS A 249 -4.03 -33.52 3.26
CA LYS A 249 -4.24 -33.82 1.83
C LYS A 249 -3.18 -34.72 1.20
N ILE A 250 -2.16 -35.13 1.95
CA ILE A 250 -1.16 -36.10 1.47
C ILE A 250 -1.64 -37.54 1.69
N ASP A 251 -2.54 -37.76 2.65
CA ASP A 251 -3.10 -39.08 2.97
C ASP A 251 -4.47 -39.36 2.31
N GLN A 252 -4.85 -38.62 1.26
CA GLN A 252 -6.06 -38.88 0.44
C GLN A 252 -5.72 -39.29 -0.99
#